data_AF-A0A971W0M3-F1
#
_entry.id   AF-A0A971W0M3-F1
#
_cell.length_a   1.000
_cell.length_b   1.000
_cell.length_c   1.000
_cell.angle_alpha   90.00
_cell.angle_beta   90.00
_cell.angle_gamma   90.00
#
_symmetry.space_group_name_H-M   'P 1'
#
loop_
_entity.id
_entity.type
_entity.pdbx_description
1 polymer ?
#
loop_
_entity_poly.entity_id
_entity_poly.type
_entity_poly.pdbx_seq_one_letter_code
_entity_poly.pdbx_strand_id
1 'polypeptide(L)'
;MNGSLINGNVFSDYRENILIDRNNPILAFKANRDRYTGAANQKAYAGHPHIASINSEDALTWNVFRTLQVKAKLDTLSSLLGEELIKPKILIWTLAFDDGSSSLQYDVGSLIRSIGGKHKGQITEPDLIICTENKIYVGECKLGTYKQYPTHLWDNKSSGSKTRYKDYFTDNNNPFIKSISNTDPFYHKVAYQLFRMAFYAHLLGKRLKKNPVLLSITVDGFFD
;
A
#
# COMPACT_ATOMS: atom_id res chain seq x y z
N MET A 1 -11.43 -21.52 -12.12
CA MET A 1 -10.02 -21.56 -11.69
C MET A 1 -9.82 -22.93 -11.03
N ASN A 2 -8.87 -23.75 -11.49
CA ASN A 2 -8.63 -25.11 -10.97
C ASN A 2 -7.29 -25.17 -10.22
N GLY A 3 -7.06 -24.20 -9.34
CA GLY A 3 -5.85 -24.12 -8.55
C GLY A 3 -5.89 -25.00 -7.32
N SER A 4 -4.81 -25.71 -7.01
CA SER A 4 -4.72 -26.45 -5.74
C SER A 4 -4.53 -25.45 -4.59
N LEU A 5 -5.57 -25.33 -3.76
CA LEU A 5 -5.55 -24.51 -2.54
C LEU A 5 -4.99 -25.32 -1.37
N ILE A 6 -3.99 -24.77 -0.70
CA ILE A 6 -3.50 -25.28 0.57
C ILE A 6 -4.50 -24.88 1.65
N ASN A 7 -5.07 -25.87 2.32
CA ASN A 7 -6.11 -25.71 3.34
C ASN A 7 -7.25 -24.76 2.92
N GLY A 8 -7.60 -24.74 1.63
CA GLY A 8 -8.68 -23.91 1.09
C GLY A 8 -8.43 -22.39 1.05
N ASN A 9 -7.24 -21.90 1.42
CA ASN A 9 -7.00 -20.47 1.63
C ASN A 9 -5.87 -19.86 0.81
N VAL A 10 -4.85 -20.64 0.45
CA VAL A 10 -3.65 -20.14 -0.22
C VAL A 10 -3.39 -20.97 -1.47
N PHE A 11 -3.32 -20.32 -2.63
CA PHE A 11 -2.96 -21.00 -3.87
C PHE A 11 -1.52 -21.51 -3.82
N SER A 12 -1.30 -22.72 -4.32
CA SER A 12 0.04 -23.31 -4.43
C SER A 12 0.95 -22.47 -5.36
N ASP A 13 0.41 -22.01 -6.49
CA ASP A 13 1.00 -20.96 -7.34
C ASP A 13 0.25 -19.64 -7.15
N TYR A 14 0.94 -18.60 -6.67
CA TYR A 14 0.34 -17.28 -6.45
C TYR A 14 -0.31 -16.69 -7.71
N ARG A 15 0.15 -17.09 -8.89
CA ARG A 15 -0.38 -16.62 -10.19
C ARG A 15 -1.83 -17.02 -10.42
N GLU A 16 -2.32 -18.04 -9.72
CA GLU A 16 -3.72 -18.46 -9.78
C GLU A 16 -4.65 -17.45 -9.10
N ASN A 17 -4.11 -16.62 -8.20
CA ASN A 17 -4.82 -15.53 -7.54
C ASN A 17 -4.78 -14.20 -8.33
N ILE A 18 -4.17 -14.20 -9.52
CA ILE A 18 -3.86 -12.98 -10.27
C ILE A 18 -4.60 -12.97 -11.61
N LEU A 19 -5.43 -11.96 -11.82
CA LEU A 19 -6.32 -11.85 -12.98
C LEU A 19 -5.60 -11.41 -14.26
N ILE A 20 -4.59 -10.54 -14.14
CA ILE A 20 -3.87 -9.95 -15.27
C ILE A 20 -2.37 -9.85 -14.97
N ASP A 21 -1.53 -9.94 -16.00
CA ASP A 21 -0.08 -9.78 -15.89
C ASP A 21 0.58 -10.68 -14.84
N ARG A 22 0.05 -11.90 -14.64
CA ARG A 22 0.50 -12.86 -13.63
C ARG A 22 1.99 -13.25 -13.71
N ASN A 23 2.62 -13.04 -14.86
CA ASN A 23 4.05 -13.32 -15.09
C ASN A 23 4.94 -12.08 -14.97
N ASN A 24 4.41 -10.95 -14.49
CA ASN A 24 5.18 -9.71 -14.37
C ASN A 24 6.36 -9.87 -13.37
N PRO A 25 7.60 -9.46 -13.73
CA PRO A 25 8.76 -9.57 -12.85
C PRO A 25 8.62 -8.84 -11.50
N ILE A 26 7.93 -7.70 -11.46
CA ILE A 26 7.71 -6.95 -10.22
C ILE A 26 6.76 -7.72 -9.30
N LEU A 27 5.71 -8.31 -9.86
CA LEU A 27 4.80 -9.20 -9.12
C LEU A 27 5.55 -10.42 -8.56
N ALA A 28 6.42 -11.03 -9.37
CA ALA A 28 7.28 -12.12 -8.92
C ALA A 28 8.23 -11.69 -7.79
N PHE A 29 8.80 -10.48 -7.87
CA PHE A 29 9.62 -9.91 -6.80
C PHE A 29 8.83 -9.73 -5.50
N LYS A 30 7.63 -9.15 -5.57
CA LYS A 30 6.72 -9.01 -4.41
C LYS A 30 6.40 -10.37 -3.79
N ALA A 31 6.01 -11.35 -4.61
CA ALA A 31 5.71 -12.71 -4.17
C ALA A 31 6.92 -13.42 -3.53
N ASN A 32 8.13 -13.14 -4.03
CA ASN A 32 9.36 -13.70 -3.48
C ASN A 32 9.75 -13.08 -2.15
N ARG A 33 9.56 -11.77 -1.99
CA ARG A 33 9.90 -11.02 -0.78
C ARG A 33 8.94 -11.32 0.37
N ASP A 34 7.64 -11.32 0.09
CA ASP A 34 6.59 -11.34 1.12
C ASP A 34 6.00 -12.75 1.24
N ARG A 35 6.57 -13.53 2.18
CA ARG A 35 6.23 -14.95 2.38
C ARG A 35 5.89 -15.25 3.83
N TYR A 36 5.04 -16.25 4.02
CA TYR A 36 4.75 -16.78 5.35
C TYR A 36 6.01 -17.40 5.96
N THR A 37 6.34 -16.99 7.19
CA THR A 37 7.54 -17.44 7.91
C THR A 37 7.32 -18.69 8.76
N GLY A 38 6.10 -19.24 8.78
CA GLY A 38 5.76 -20.45 9.54
C GLY A 38 5.42 -20.18 11.02
N ALA A 39 4.84 -19.01 11.33
CA ALA A 39 4.22 -18.76 12.63
C ALA A 39 3.23 -19.87 13.01
N ALA A 40 3.00 -20.11 14.31
CA ALA A 40 2.26 -21.28 14.81
C ALA A 40 0.91 -21.52 14.12
N ASN A 41 0.17 -20.44 13.82
CA ASN A 41 -1.14 -20.47 13.14
C ASN A 41 -1.07 -20.40 11.60
N GLN A 42 0.12 -20.33 11.02
CA GLN A 42 0.37 -20.19 9.57
C GLN A 42 1.36 -21.23 9.05
N LYS A 43 1.68 -22.26 9.86
CA LYS A 43 2.69 -23.27 9.54
C LYS A 43 2.37 -24.02 8.24
N ALA A 44 1.09 -24.26 7.96
CA ALA A 44 0.64 -24.90 6.73
C ALA A 44 0.96 -24.09 5.46
N TYR A 45 1.18 -22.78 5.59
CA TYR A 45 1.46 -21.87 4.47
C TYR A 45 2.94 -21.48 4.39
N ALA A 46 3.79 -22.01 5.27
CA ALA A 46 5.19 -21.62 5.37
C ALA A 46 5.91 -21.69 4.02
N GLY A 47 6.62 -20.62 3.66
CA GLY A 47 7.30 -20.51 2.38
C GLY A 47 6.41 -20.08 1.22
N HIS A 48 5.08 -20.09 1.32
CA HIS A 48 4.21 -19.57 0.25
C HIS A 48 4.14 -18.03 0.27
N PRO A 49 3.96 -17.39 -0.89
CA PRO A 49 3.76 -15.94 -0.97
C PRO A 49 2.47 -15.50 -0.28
N HIS A 50 2.48 -14.38 0.44
CA HIS A 50 1.25 -13.77 0.99
C HIS A 50 0.24 -13.42 -0.10
N ILE A 51 0.74 -13.03 -1.29
CA ILE A 51 -0.08 -12.69 -2.45
C ILE A 51 -0.86 -13.89 -3.03
N ALA A 52 -0.52 -15.11 -2.62
CA ALA A 52 -1.26 -16.31 -2.99
C ALA A 52 -2.51 -16.56 -2.13
N SER A 53 -2.72 -15.82 -1.05
CA SER A 53 -3.94 -15.93 -0.23
C SER A 53 -5.15 -15.42 -0.99
N ILE A 54 -6.27 -16.15 -0.96
CA ILE A 54 -7.55 -15.70 -1.55
C ILE A 54 -7.99 -14.33 -1.00
N ASN A 55 -7.58 -14.04 0.24
CA ASN A 55 -7.85 -12.80 0.96
C ASN A 55 -6.60 -11.91 1.01
N SER A 56 -5.81 -11.87 -0.07
CA SER A 56 -4.63 -11.03 -0.16
C SER A 56 -4.98 -9.60 -0.59
N GLU A 57 -4.68 -8.64 0.28
CA GLU A 57 -4.74 -7.20 -0.01
C GLU A 57 -3.78 -6.80 -1.14
N ASP A 58 -2.60 -7.42 -1.21
CA ASP A 58 -1.65 -7.22 -2.32
C ASP A 58 -2.22 -7.74 -3.65
N ALA A 59 -2.87 -8.90 -3.65
CA ALA A 59 -3.47 -9.47 -4.86
C ALA A 59 -4.65 -8.62 -5.32
N LEU A 60 -5.45 -8.12 -4.39
CA LEU A 60 -6.52 -7.18 -4.67
C LEU A 60 -5.98 -5.88 -5.30
N THR A 61 -4.96 -5.28 -4.69
CA THR A 61 -4.30 -4.07 -5.21
C THR A 61 -3.85 -4.29 -6.64
N TRP A 62 -3.17 -5.41 -6.91
CA TRP A 62 -2.75 -5.77 -8.25
C TRP A 62 -3.94 -5.95 -9.19
N ASN A 63 -4.88 -6.82 -8.84
CA ASN A 63 -6.01 -7.19 -9.69
C ASN A 63 -6.91 -6.01 -10.06
N VAL A 64 -7.10 -5.05 -9.15
CA VAL A 64 -7.87 -3.83 -9.45
C VAL A 64 -7.01 -2.87 -10.26
N PHE A 65 -5.93 -2.34 -9.67
CA PHE A 65 -5.22 -1.19 -10.25
C PHE A 65 -4.40 -1.55 -11.47
N ARG A 66 -3.79 -2.75 -11.51
CA ARG A 66 -3.07 -3.20 -12.72
C ARG A 66 -4.03 -3.44 -13.87
N THR A 67 -5.22 -4.00 -13.60
CA THR A 67 -6.24 -4.18 -14.64
C THR A 67 -6.66 -2.84 -15.22
N LEU A 68 -6.98 -1.86 -14.37
CA LEU A 68 -7.36 -0.53 -14.84
C LEU A 68 -6.23 0.13 -15.65
N GLN A 69 -4.97 -0.02 -15.24
CA GLN A 69 -3.82 0.51 -15.97
C GLN A 69 -3.65 -0.16 -17.34
N VAL A 70 -3.61 -1.49 -17.40
CA VAL A 70 -3.43 -2.25 -18.66
C VAL A 70 -4.58 -2.01 -19.64
N LYS A 71 -5.79 -1.79 -19.13
CA LYS A 71 -6.97 -1.49 -19.95
C LYS A 71 -7.14 -0.01 -20.28
N ALA A 72 -6.24 0.86 -19.82
CA ALA A 72 -6.36 2.31 -19.95
C ALA A 72 -7.71 2.86 -19.43
N LYS A 73 -8.14 2.35 -18.27
CA LYS A 73 -9.42 2.66 -17.58
C LYS A 73 -9.24 3.30 -16.21
N LEU A 74 -8.14 4.03 -15.99
CA LEU A 74 -7.90 4.73 -14.73
C LEU A 74 -8.93 5.85 -14.45
N ASP A 75 -9.58 6.36 -15.50
CA ASP A 75 -10.70 7.29 -15.43
C ASP A 75 -11.87 6.78 -14.58
N THR A 76 -12.07 5.46 -14.53
CA THR A 76 -13.11 4.80 -13.71
C THR A 76 -12.94 5.08 -12.21
N LEU A 77 -11.73 5.40 -11.75
CA LEU A 77 -11.49 5.80 -10.37
C LEU A 77 -12.10 7.16 -10.03
N SER A 78 -12.44 7.99 -11.03
CA SER A 78 -13.04 9.30 -10.79
C SER A 78 -14.37 9.19 -10.04
N SER A 79 -15.23 8.26 -10.45
CA SER A 79 -16.50 8.00 -9.77
C SER A 79 -16.29 7.46 -8.34
N LEU A 80 -15.27 6.62 -8.13
CA LEU A 80 -14.93 6.10 -6.81
C LEU A 80 -14.43 7.19 -5.86
N LEU A 81 -13.64 8.13 -6.37
CA LEU A 81 -13.03 9.19 -5.59
C LEU A 81 -13.92 10.44 -5.48
N GLY A 82 -15.05 10.47 -6.20
CA GLY A 82 -15.98 11.60 -6.22
C GLY A 82 -15.42 12.84 -6.92
N GLU A 83 -14.42 12.67 -7.79
CA GLU A 83 -13.78 13.78 -8.52
C GLU A 83 -13.13 13.32 -9.83
N GLU A 84 -13.01 14.22 -10.79
CA GLU A 84 -12.37 13.92 -12.07
C GLU A 84 -10.84 13.75 -11.91
N LEU A 85 -10.31 12.62 -12.40
CA LEU A 85 -8.88 12.39 -12.47
C LEU A 85 -8.33 12.82 -13.83
N ILE A 86 -7.69 14.00 -13.86
CA ILE A 86 -7.05 14.51 -15.07
C ILE A 86 -5.66 13.88 -15.25
N LYS A 87 -5.48 13.13 -16.34
CA LYS A 87 -4.22 12.46 -16.74
C LYS A 87 -3.58 11.65 -15.59
N PRO A 88 -4.32 10.70 -14.97
CA PRO A 88 -3.82 9.97 -13.82
C PRO A 88 -2.64 9.08 -14.21
N LYS A 89 -1.58 9.16 -13.42
CA LYS A 89 -0.47 8.20 -13.39
C LYS A 89 -0.58 7.38 -12.12
N ILE A 90 -0.26 6.10 -12.19
CA ILE A 90 -0.27 5.24 -11.01
C ILE A 90 1.09 4.58 -10.77
N LEU A 91 1.43 4.40 -9.50
CA LEU A 91 2.45 3.46 -9.07
C LEU A 91 1.79 2.43 -8.16
N ILE A 92 2.15 1.16 -8.34
CA ILE A 92 1.76 0.07 -7.42
C ILE A 92 3.03 -0.32 -6.66
N TRP A 93 2.98 -0.32 -5.33
CA TRP A 93 4.15 -0.57 -4.49
C TRP A 93 5.35 0.34 -4.82
N THR A 94 5.07 1.61 -5.10
CA THR A 94 6.05 2.63 -5.54
C THR A 94 6.72 2.38 -6.92
N LEU A 95 6.24 1.40 -7.69
CA LEU A 95 6.79 1.05 -8.99
C LEU A 95 5.86 1.47 -10.14
N ALA A 96 6.48 2.00 -11.19
CA ALA A 96 5.87 2.33 -12.46
C ALA A 96 5.88 1.10 -13.37
N PHE A 97 4.87 1.02 -14.24
CA PHE A 97 4.71 -0.06 -15.22
C PHE A 97 4.53 0.49 -16.64
N ASP A 98 4.84 1.78 -16.80
CA ASP A 98 4.86 2.54 -18.05
C ASP A 98 5.93 3.63 -17.93
N ASP A 99 6.50 4.02 -19.08
CA ASP A 99 7.54 5.04 -19.16
C ASP A 99 7.02 6.44 -18.74
N GLY A 100 5.71 6.67 -18.91
CA GLY A 100 5.06 7.91 -18.51
C GLY A 100 5.15 8.18 -17.01
N SER A 101 5.38 7.15 -16.19
CA SER A 101 5.37 7.20 -14.73
C SER A 101 6.76 7.06 -14.10
N SER A 102 7.83 6.94 -14.89
CA SER A 102 9.20 6.74 -14.35
C SER A 102 9.71 7.93 -13.51
N SER A 103 9.42 9.16 -13.91
CA SER A 103 9.80 10.35 -13.12
C SER A 103 9.06 10.40 -11.77
N LEU A 104 7.77 10.04 -11.77
CA LEU A 104 6.98 9.92 -10.56
C LEU A 104 7.55 8.84 -9.62
N GLN A 105 7.91 7.66 -10.17
CA GLN A 105 8.59 6.61 -9.41
C GLN A 105 9.89 7.11 -8.77
N TYR A 106 10.70 7.87 -9.51
CA TYR A 106 11.94 8.42 -8.97
C TYR A 106 11.69 9.40 -7.81
N ASP A 107 10.75 10.33 -7.97
CA ASP A 107 10.42 11.31 -6.93
C ASP A 107 9.85 10.64 -5.68
N VAL A 108 8.92 9.70 -5.85
CA VAL A 108 8.32 8.93 -4.75
C VAL A 108 9.38 8.09 -4.04
N GLY A 109 10.11 7.28 -4.80
CA GLY A 109 11.11 6.37 -4.26
C GLY A 109 12.27 7.10 -3.57
N SER A 110 12.74 8.22 -4.14
CA SER A 110 13.83 9.01 -3.53
C SER A 110 13.40 9.65 -2.21
N LEU A 111 12.19 10.19 -2.12
CA LEU A 111 11.65 10.75 -0.89
C LEU A 111 11.45 9.68 0.19
N ILE A 112 10.83 8.55 -0.16
CA ILE A 112 10.60 7.45 0.78
C ILE A 112 11.94 6.91 1.30
N ARG A 113 12.94 6.72 0.42
CA ARG A 113 14.27 6.25 0.83
C ARG A 113 15.04 7.26 1.68
N SER A 114 14.93 8.56 1.43
CA SER A 114 15.63 9.57 2.24
C SER A 114 15.15 9.61 3.69
N ILE A 115 13.90 9.22 3.94
CA ILE A 115 13.33 9.16 5.29
C ILE A 115 13.40 7.74 5.87
N GLY A 116 12.83 6.77 5.17
CA GLY A 116 12.69 5.39 5.64
C GLY A 116 13.96 4.56 5.55
N GLY A 117 14.86 4.88 4.59
CA GLY A 117 16.05 4.09 4.28
C GLY A 117 17.17 4.17 5.31
N LYS A 118 17.12 5.13 6.25
CA LYS A 118 18.08 5.21 7.37
C LYS A 118 17.77 4.23 8.50
N HIS A 119 16.59 3.61 8.49
CA HIS A 119 16.16 2.67 9.52
C HIS A 119 16.40 1.23 9.06
N LYS A 120 16.88 0.37 9.98
CA LYS A 120 16.98 -1.06 9.71
C LYS A 120 15.58 -1.67 9.50
N GLY A 121 15.46 -2.55 8.51
CA GLY A 121 14.24 -3.30 8.23
C GLY A 121 13.47 -2.78 7.01
N GLN A 122 12.17 -3.12 6.94
CA GLN A 122 11.34 -2.79 5.80
C GLN A 122 11.11 -1.27 5.69
N ILE A 123 11.33 -0.75 4.49
CA ILE A 123 11.01 0.63 4.11
C ILE A 123 9.50 0.72 3.86
N THR A 124 8.91 1.88 4.11
CA THR A 124 7.50 2.12 3.79
C THR A 124 7.25 1.90 2.31
N GLU A 125 6.21 1.14 2.00
CA GLU A 125 5.75 0.87 0.65
C GLU A 125 4.23 1.03 0.66
N PRO A 126 3.70 2.18 0.21
CA PRO A 126 2.27 2.33 -0.01
C PRO A 126 1.82 1.39 -1.12
N ASP A 127 0.63 0.81 -0.97
CA ASP A 127 0.03 -0.06 -1.97
C ASP A 127 -0.18 0.68 -3.29
N LEU A 128 -0.62 1.93 -3.21
CA LEU A 128 -0.97 2.74 -4.37
C LEU A 128 -0.48 4.18 -4.26
N ILE A 129 0.05 4.70 -5.37
CA ILE A 129 0.20 6.14 -5.60
C ILE A 129 -0.63 6.50 -6.82
N ILE A 130 -1.47 7.53 -6.73
CA ILE A 130 -2.12 8.14 -7.89
C ILE A 130 -1.64 9.58 -8.00
N CYS A 131 -1.11 9.98 -9.14
CA CYS A 131 -0.74 11.36 -9.40
C CYS A 131 -1.59 11.91 -10.54
N THR A 132 -2.31 12.99 -10.28
CA THR A 132 -3.01 13.77 -11.31
C THR A 132 -2.27 15.08 -11.54
N GLU A 133 -2.84 15.95 -12.37
CA GLU A 133 -2.32 17.30 -12.56
C GLU A 133 -2.22 18.10 -11.25
N ASN A 134 -3.23 17.98 -10.38
CA ASN A 134 -3.36 18.82 -9.18
C ASN A 134 -3.24 18.07 -7.85
N LYS A 135 -3.33 16.73 -7.84
CA LYS A 135 -3.36 15.92 -6.62
C LYS A 135 -2.33 14.79 -6.63
N ILE A 136 -1.89 14.41 -5.44
CA ILE A 136 -1.11 13.19 -5.18
C ILE A 136 -1.80 12.39 -4.09
N TYR A 137 -2.25 11.19 -4.42
CA TYR A 137 -2.88 10.26 -3.51
C TYR A 137 -1.85 9.24 -3.05
N VAL A 138 -1.75 9.04 -1.74
CA VAL A 138 -1.02 7.93 -1.13
C VAL A 138 -2.04 6.99 -0.52
N GLY A 139 -2.14 5.79 -1.08
CA GLY A 139 -3.20 4.83 -0.80
C GLY A 139 -2.69 3.59 -0.10
N GLU A 140 -3.48 3.11 0.87
CA GLU A 140 -3.42 1.72 1.32
C GLU A 140 -4.72 1.01 0.98
N CYS A 141 -4.59 -0.26 0.59
CA CYS A 141 -5.71 -1.13 0.28
C CYS A 141 -5.86 -2.15 1.40
N LYS A 142 -7.06 -2.23 1.98
CA LYS A 142 -7.36 -3.20 3.04
C LYS A 142 -8.61 -3.99 2.75
N LEU A 143 -8.62 -5.23 3.23
CA LEU A 143 -9.86 -5.96 3.35
C LEU A 143 -10.69 -5.32 4.46
N GLY A 144 -11.98 -5.20 4.21
CA GLY A 144 -12.91 -4.63 5.17
C GLY A 144 -14.31 -5.18 4.99
N THR A 145 -15.24 -4.51 5.66
CA THR A 145 -16.68 -4.75 5.53
C THR A 145 -17.34 -3.43 5.14
N TYR A 146 -18.25 -3.49 4.18
CA TYR A 146 -18.88 -2.32 3.61
C TYR A 146 -19.62 -1.53 4.69
N LYS A 147 -19.42 -0.21 4.65
CA LYS A 147 -19.92 0.75 5.65
C LYS A 147 -19.42 0.53 7.09
N GLN A 148 -18.41 -0.32 7.31
CA GLN A 148 -17.73 -0.42 8.59
C GLN A 148 -16.35 0.23 8.50
N TYR A 149 -15.96 0.95 9.55
CA TYR A 149 -14.60 1.44 9.65
C TYR A 149 -13.67 0.25 9.91
N PRO A 150 -12.66 -0.02 9.07
CA PRO A 150 -11.71 -1.11 9.31
C PRO A 150 -10.96 -0.87 10.62
N THR A 151 -11.26 -1.66 11.64
CA THR A 151 -10.72 -1.52 13.01
C THR A 151 -9.20 -1.70 13.08
N HIS A 152 -8.59 -2.32 12.07
CA HIS A 152 -7.17 -2.64 12.01
C HIS A 152 -6.41 -1.93 10.88
N LEU A 153 -7.07 -1.02 10.15
CA LEU A 153 -6.50 -0.32 8.99
C LEU A 153 -5.15 0.32 9.33
N TRP A 154 -5.06 0.86 10.54
CA TRP A 154 -3.94 1.65 10.99
C TRP A 154 -3.13 1.05 12.13
N ASP A 155 -3.56 -0.13 12.60
CA ASP A 155 -2.97 -0.81 13.74
C ASP A 155 -1.50 -1.15 13.48
N ASN A 156 -0.73 -1.17 14.56
CA ASN A 156 0.69 -1.50 14.51
C ASN A 156 1.00 -2.71 15.38
N LYS A 157 1.62 -3.74 14.78
CA LYS A 157 2.13 -4.93 15.48
C LYS A 157 3.63 -4.89 15.76
N SER A 158 4.31 -3.77 15.47
CA SER A 158 5.78 -3.67 15.45
C SER A 158 6.34 -2.49 16.28
N SER A 159 7.66 -2.49 16.49
CA SER A 159 8.39 -1.37 17.10
C SER A 159 8.55 -0.15 16.17
N GLY A 160 8.06 -0.21 14.92
CA GLY A 160 8.27 0.81 13.89
C GLY A 160 7.80 2.21 14.29
N SER A 161 6.71 2.31 15.06
CA SER A 161 6.18 3.58 15.56
C SER A 161 7.15 4.34 16.46
N LYS A 162 7.90 3.63 17.31
CA LYS A 162 8.94 4.23 18.17
C LYS A 162 10.15 4.66 17.35
N THR A 163 10.60 3.81 16.43
CA THR A 163 11.78 4.07 15.59
C THR A 163 11.61 5.31 14.71
N ARG A 164 10.41 5.52 14.17
CA ARG A 164 10.12 6.60 13.21
C ARG A 164 9.41 7.81 13.81
N TYR A 165 9.19 7.84 15.13
CA TYR A 165 8.51 8.96 15.78
C TYR A 165 9.16 10.31 15.45
N LYS A 166 10.49 10.39 15.57
CA LYS A 166 11.21 11.65 15.31
C LYS A 166 11.01 12.14 13.87
N ASP A 167 10.98 11.23 12.90
CA ASP A 167 10.76 11.62 11.51
C ASP A 167 9.45 12.36 11.31
N TYR A 168 8.38 11.88 11.96
CA TYR A 168 7.03 12.40 11.73
C TYR A 168 6.72 13.61 12.61
N PHE A 169 7.24 13.66 13.83
CA PHE A 169 6.82 14.65 14.83
C PHE A 169 7.91 15.65 15.23
N THR A 170 9.14 15.54 14.71
CA THR A 170 10.26 16.39 15.11
C THR A 170 11.16 16.84 13.96
N ASP A 171 11.70 15.91 13.17
CA ASP A 171 12.86 16.14 12.31
C ASP A 171 12.49 16.71 10.93
N ASN A 172 11.26 16.49 10.45
CA ASN A 172 10.82 16.90 9.11
C ASN A 172 9.69 17.92 9.18
N ASN A 173 9.76 18.97 8.35
CA ASN A 173 8.72 19.98 8.25
C ASN A 173 7.42 19.40 7.68
N ASN A 174 6.40 19.25 8.54
CA ASN A 174 5.07 18.75 8.19
C ASN A 174 4.03 19.18 9.24
N PRO A 175 2.71 19.04 8.97
CA PRO A 175 1.64 19.53 9.84
C PRO A 175 1.53 18.82 11.19
N PHE A 176 2.18 17.68 11.39
CA PHE A 176 2.09 16.90 12.61
C PHE A 176 3.18 17.24 13.63
N ILE A 177 4.10 18.17 13.36
CA ILE A 177 5.17 18.51 14.31
C ILE A 177 4.58 18.80 15.70
N LYS A 178 5.05 18.07 16.71
CA LYS A 178 4.61 18.16 18.11
C LYS A 178 3.10 17.92 18.34
N SER A 179 2.37 17.34 17.38
CA SER A 179 0.93 17.10 17.51
C SER A 179 0.58 15.93 18.43
N ILE A 180 1.54 15.06 18.75
CA ILE A 180 1.35 13.88 19.62
C ILE A 180 2.63 13.59 20.40
N SER A 181 2.51 12.95 21.56
CA SER A 181 3.66 12.53 22.38
C SER A 181 4.22 11.17 21.93
N ASN A 182 5.53 10.94 22.12
CA ASN A 182 6.18 9.63 21.89
C ASN A 182 5.79 8.55 22.93
N THR A 183 4.92 8.89 23.87
CA THR A 183 4.36 7.94 24.84
C THR A 183 2.88 7.69 24.58
N ASP A 184 2.29 8.30 23.56
CA ASP A 184 0.86 8.23 23.30
C ASP A 184 0.44 6.83 22.79
N PRO A 185 -0.37 6.08 23.56
CA PRO A 185 -0.78 4.73 23.16
C PRO A 185 -1.65 4.72 21.90
N PHE A 186 -2.40 5.79 21.62
CA PHE A 186 -3.21 5.89 20.40
C PHE A 186 -2.32 5.90 19.16
N TYR A 187 -1.25 6.72 19.15
CA TYR A 187 -0.27 6.68 18.05
C TYR A 187 0.37 5.30 17.90
N HIS A 188 0.89 4.74 19.00
CA HIS A 188 1.70 3.52 18.91
C HIS A 188 0.90 2.27 18.55
N LYS A 189 -0.38 2.20 18.95
CA LYS A 189 -1.23 1.01 18.76
C LYS A 189 -2.19 1.16 17.59
N VAL A 190 -2.76 2.34 17.41
CA VAL A 190 -3.93 2.56 16.54
C VAL A 190 -3.60 3.39 15.31
N ALA A 191 -2.85 4.49 15.43
CA ALA A 191 -2.77 5.49 14.36
C ALA A 191 -1.42 5.55 13.62
N TYR A 192 -0.45 4.69 13.95
CA TYR A 192 0.90 4.76 13.39
C TYR A 192 0.92 4.76 11.85
N GLN A 193 0.17 3.83 11.24
CA GLN A 193 0.13 3.72 9.78
C GLN A 193 -0.56 4.93 9.13
N LEU A 194 -1.61 5.46 9.77
CA LEU A 194 -2.31 6.66 9.34
C LEU A 194 -1.34 7.85 9.27
N PHE A 195 -0.63 8.12 10.37
CA PHE A 195 0.37 9.20 10.42
C PHE A 195 1.49 8.97 9.39
N ARG A 196 1.95 7.72 9.24
CA ARG A 196 2.96 7.36 8.25
C ARG A 196 2.52 7.69 6.82
N MET A 197 1.32 7.28 6.42
CA MET A 197 0.81 7.54 5.06
C MET A 197 0.51 9.02 4.84
N ALA A 198 -0.13 9.69 5.81
CA ALA A 198 -0.44 11.12 5.72
C ALA A 198 0.84 11.98 5.66
N PHE A 199 1.88 11.58 6.39
CA PHE A 199 3.20 12.21 6.35
C PHE A 199 3.81 12.15 4.94
N TYR A 200 3.83 10.96 4.32
CA TYR A 200 4.34 10.81 2.95
C TYR A 200 3.47 11.53 1.92
N ALA A 201 2.14 11.50 2.07
CA ALA A 201 1.23 12.27 1.21
C ALA A 201 1.60 13.76 1.25
N HIS A 202 1.73 14.34 2.46
CA HIS A 202 2.10 15.74 2.63
C HIS A 202 3.45 16.08 1.98
N LEU A 203 4.50 15.30 2.25
CA LEU A 203 5.83 15.57 1.71
C LEU A 203 5.87 15.44 0.18
N LEU A 204 5.16 14.46 -0.39
CA LEU A 204 5.00 14.33 -1.83
C LEU A 204 4.24 15.50 -2.43
N GLY A 205 3.16 15.94 -1.78
CA GLY A 205 2.39 17.11 -2.20
C GLY A 205 3.26 18.36 -2.27
N LYS A 206 4.07 18.60 -1.24
CA LYS A 206 5.04 19.71 -1.23
C LYS A 206 6.09 19.58 -2.34
N ARG A 207 6.66 18.39 -2.52
CA ARG A 207 7.72 18.12 -3.52
C ARG A 207 7.21 18.31 -4.95
N LEU A 208 6.03 17.80 -5.24
CA LEU A 208 5.43 17.78 -6.57
C LEU A 208 4.54 19.00 -6.85
N LYS A 209 4.39 19.91 -5.87
CA LYS A 209 3.47 21.05 -5.88
C LYS A 209 2.03 20.62 -6.20
N LYS A 210 1.55 19.60 -5.46
CA LYS A 210 0.22 19.02 -5.60
C LYS A 210 -0.50 18.99 -4.25
N ASN A 211 -1.83 19.00 -4.32
CA ASN A 211 -2.67 18.79 -3.14
C ASN A 211 -2.52 17.35 -2.65
N PRO A 212 -2.06 17.12 -1.42
CA PRO A 212 -1.87 15.78 -0.88
C PRO A 212 -3.21 15.18 -0.46
N VAL A 213 -3.42 13.91 -0.79
CA VAL A 213 -4.59 13.14 -0.39
C VAL A 213 -4.13 11.82 0.23
N LEU A 214 -4.64 11.51 1.41
CA LEU A 214 -4.56 10.16 1.95
C LEU A 214 -5.76 9.37 1.43
N LEU A 215 -5.51 8.20 0.87
CA LEU A 215 -6.54 7.31 0.36
C LEU A 215 -6.56 6.01 1.17
N SER A 216 -7.74 5.58 1.57
CA SER A 216 -7.97 4.26 2.12
C SER A 216 -9.00 3.58 1.24
N ILE A 217 -8.59 2.49 0.59
CA ILE A 217 -9.50 1.67 -0.22
C ILE A 217 -9.82 0.42 0.58
N THR A 218 -11.09 0.24 0.90
CA THR A 218 -11.59 -0.98 1.53
C THR A 218 -12.37 -1.77 0.51
N VAL A 219 -12.03 -3.04 0.34
CA VAL A 219 -12.83 -3.96 -0.45
C VAL A 219 -13.43 -5.00 0.47
N ASP A 220 -14.72 -5.27 0.25
CA ASP A 220 -15.40 -6.34 0.95
C ASP A 220 -14.67 -7.64 0.69
N GLY A 221 -14.23 -8.28 1.77
CA GLY A 221 -13.82 -9.67 1.68
C GLY A 221 -15.00 -10.51 1.17
N PHE A 222 -14.72 -11.50 0.34
CA PHE A 222 -15.68 -12.58 0.10
C PHE A 222 -15.80 -13.36 1.42
N PHE A 223 -16.74 -12.94 2.26
CA PHE A 223 -17.22 -13.73 3.37
C PHE A 223 -18.51 -14.38 2.88
N ASP A 224 -18.40 -15.62 2.41
CA ASP A 224 -19.54 -16.54 2.37
C ASP A 224 -19.92 -16.93 3.81
#